data_AF-A9ESJ9-F1
#
_entry.id   AF-A9ESJ9-F1
#
_cell.length_a   1.000
_cell.length_b   1.000
_cell.length_c   1.000
_cell.angle_alpha   90.00
_cell.angle_beta   90.00
_cell.angle_gamma   90.00
#
_symmetry.space_group_name_H-M   'P 1'
#
loop_
_entity.id
_entity.type
_entity.pdbx_description
1 polymer ?
#
loop_
_entity_poly.entity_id
_entity_poly.type
_entity_poly.pdbx_seq_one_letter_code
_entity_poly.pdbx_strand_id
1 'polypeptide(L)' 'MTVGEKGKLTELQLDRRVRERLLASGTLSAGTIEAHLAGLPDLEEHAEGIAVDQPALGASAQGSRIEPELDDEGAE' A
#
# COMPACT_ATOMS: atom_id res chain seq x y z
N MET A 1 -14.10 -17.02 -10.54
CA MET A 1 -14.58 -15.62 -10.43
C MET A 1 -15.06 -15.43 -9.00
N THR A 2 -14.31 -14.73 -8.16
CA THR A 2 -14.76 -14.34 -6.82
C THR A 2 -15.73 -13.18 -6.97
N VAL A 3 -16.99 -13.51 -7.24
CA VAL A 3 -18.06 -12.51 -7.30
C VAL A 3 -18.32 -12.10 -5.85
N GLY A 4 -17.91 -10.90 -5.46
CA GLY A 4 -18.33 -10.31 -4.19
C GLY A 4 -19.86 -10.31 -4.11
N GLU A 5 -20.42 -10.50 -2.92
CA GLU A 5 -21.86 -10.38 -2.68
C GLU A 5 -22.41 -9.14 -3.39
N LYS A 6 -23.58 -9.26 -4.04
CA LYS A 6 -24.20 -8.20 -4.84
C LYS A 6 -24.01 -6.82 -4.19
N GLY A 7 -23.19 -5.98 -4.84
CA GLY A 7 -22.92 -4.60 -4.41
C GLY A 7 -21.60 -4.37 -3.68
N LYS A 8 -20.83 -5.43 -3.34
CA LYS A 8 -19.50 -5.29 -2.72
C LYS A 8 -18.39 -5.39 -3.77
N LEU A 9 -17.50 -4.40 -3.76
CA LEU A 9 -16.27 -4.43 -4.54
C LEU A 9 -15.34 -5.55 -4.05
N THR A 10 -14.77 -6.27 -4.99
CA THR A 10 -13.75 -7.30 -4.73
C THR A 10 -12.37 -6.65 -4.57
N GLU A 11 -11.45 -7.30 -3.86
CA GLU A 11 -10.06 -6.83 -3.75
C GLU A 11 -9.41 -6.61 -5.13
N LEU A 12 -9.67 -7.49 -6.09
CA LEU A 12 -9.17 -7.38 -7.47
C LEU A 12 -9.69 -6.13 -8.20
N GLN A 13 -10.89 -5.65 -7.90
CA GLN A 13 -11.42 -4.40 -8.48
C GLN A 13 -10.76 -3.15 -7.88
N LEU A 14 -10.27 -3.29 -6.65
CA LEU A 14 -9.60 -2.24 -5.91
C LEU A 14 -8.07 -2.30 -6.08
N ASP A 15 -7.51 -3.34 -6.71
CA ASP A 15 -6.12 -3.37 -7.17
C ASP A 15 -5.81 -2.14 -8.03
N ARG A 16 -4.62 -1.54 -7.85
CA ARG A 16 -4.26 -0.25 -8.44
C ARG A 16 -4.53 -0.17 -9.95
N ARG A 17 -4.07 -1.16 -10.73
CA ARG A 17 -4.19 -1.13 -12.20
C ARG A 17 -5.62 -1.33 -12.66
N VAL A 18 -6.35 -2.20 -11.96
CA VAL A 18 -7.76 -2.48 -12.28
C VAL A 18 -8.62 -1.28 -11.90
N ARG A 19 -8.38 -0.70 -10.73
CA ARG A 19 -9.05 0.50 -10.21
C ARG A 19 -8.90 1.68 -11.15
N GLU A 20 -7.68 2.00 -11.59
CA GLU A 20 -7.42 3.08 -12.56
C GLU A 20 -8.20 2.86 -13.86
N ARG A 21 -8.20 1.63 -14.38
CA ARG A 21 -8.98 1.29 -15.58
C ARG A 21 -10.49 1.40 -15.36
N LEU A 22 -11.01 0.93 -14.23
CA LEU A 22 -12.44 0.97 -13.90
C LEU A 22 -12.92 2.40 -13.64
N LEU A 23 -12.06 3.26 -13.10
CA LEU A 23 -12.30 4.69 -12.98
C LEU A 23 -12.37 5.35 -14.35
N ALA A 24 -11.39 5.06 -15.22
CA ALA A 24 -11.38 5.58 -16.59
C ALA A 24 -12.59 5.12 -17.41
N SER A 25 -13.09 3.90 -17.17
CA SER A 25 -14.30 3.38 -17.82
C SER A 25 -15.60 3.82 -17.15
N GLY A 26 -15.55 4.60 -16.06
CA GLY A 26 -16.73 5.05 -15.31
C GLY A 26 -17.47 3.96 -14.54
N THR A 27 -16.88 2.76 -14.44
CA THR A 27 -17.43 1.63 -13.68
C THR A 27 -17.22 1.80 -12.17
N LEU A 28 -16.17 2.55 -11.79
CA LEU A 28 -15.91 2.99 -10.42
C LEU A 28 -15.97 4.51 -10.36
N SER A 29 -16.47 5.05 -9.25
CA SER A 29 -16.46 6.49 -9.00
C SER A 29 -15.24 6.88 -8.14
N ALA A 30 -14.76 8.12 -8.29
CA ALA A 30 -13.69 8.66 -7.45
C ALA A 30 -14.06 8.61 -5.95
N GLY A 31 -15.29 9.00 -5.60
CA GLY A 31 -15.77 8.96 -4.22
C GLY A 31 -15.80 7.55 -3.61
N THR A 32 -16.03 6.52 -4.43
CA THR A 32 -15.94 5.13 -3.98
C THR A 32 -14.51 4.72 -3.64
N ILE A 33 -13.53 5.21 -4.40
CA ILE A 33 -12.11 4.96 -4.13
C ILE A 33 -11.69 5.69 -2.85
N GLU A 34 -12.07 6.95 -2.70
CA GLU A 34 -11.76 7.76 -1.52
C GLU A 34 -12.35 7.14 -0.24
N ALA A 35 -13.62 6.74 -0.26
CA ALA A 35 -14.26 6.08 0.87
C ALA A 35 -13.59 4.74 1.22
N HIS A 36 -13.13 3.98 0.22
CA HIS A 36 -12.38 2.76 0.46
C HIS A 36 -11.02 3.03 1.11
N LEU A 37 -10.26 4.00 0.58
CA LEU A 37 -8.94 4.35 1.10
C LEU A 37 -9.02 4.92 2.53
N ALA A 38 -10.02 5.76 2.81
CA ALA A 38 -10.25 6.30 4.15
C ALA A 38 -10.65 5.23 5.18
N GLY A 39 -11.19 4.09 4.72
CA GLY A 39 -11.57 2.97 5.57
C GLY A 39 -10.45 1.94 5.79
N LEU A 40 -9.28 2.11 5.16
CA LEU A 40 -8.14 1.23 5.39
C LEU A 40 -7.53 1.53 6.77
N PRO A 41 -7.21 0.49 7.56
CA PRO A 41 -6.50 0.69 8.81
C PRO A 41 -5.11 1.27 8.54
N ASP A 42 -4.65 2.15 9.43
CA ASP A 42 -3.26 2.55 9.45
C ASP A 42 -2.42 1.37 9.96
N LEU A 43 -1.51 0.90 9.11
CA LEU A 43 -0.67 -0.27 9.35
C LEU A 43 0.82 0.08 9.28
N GLU A 44 1.18 1.37 9.35
CA GLU A 44 2.58 1.80 9.34
C GLU A 44 3.39 1.10 10.45
N GLU A 45 2.80 0.92 11.63
CA GLU A 45 3.42 0.23 12.77
C GLU A 45 3.40 -1.31 12.67
N HIS A 46 2.68 -1.87 11.69
CA HIS A 46 2.48 -3.32 11.53
C HIS A 46 3.40 -3.95 10.48
N ALA A 47 4.57 -3.35 10.24
CA ALA A 47 5.58 -3.94 9.37
C ALA A 47 6.20 -5.18 10.04
N GLU A 48 5.93 -6.36 9.49
CA GLU A 48 6.63 -7.58 9.90
C GLU A 48 8.02 -7.63 9.25
N GLY A 49 9.06 -7.69 10.07
CA GLY A 49 10.43 -7.88 9.59
C GLY A 49 10.63 -9.29 9.05
N ILE A 50 10.71 -9.43 7.73
CA ILE A 50 10.99 -10.72 7.11
C ILE A 50 12.50 -10.98 7.15
N ALA A 51 12.94 -11.94 7.96
CA ALA A 51 14.32 -12.41 8.00
C ALA A 51 14.62 -13.34 6.81
N VAL A 52 14.57 -12.79 5.60
CA VAL A 52 15.07 -13.47 4.39
C VAL A 52 16.49 -12.98 4.13
N ASP A 53 17.41 -13.92 3.95
CA ASP A 53 18.76 -13.61 3.53
C ASP A 53 18.70 -12.91 2.17
N GLN A 54 19.14 -11.66 2.11
CA GLN A 54 19.29 -10.96 0.85
C GLN A 54 20.58 -11.44 0.19
N PRO A 55 20.52 -12.31 -0.84
CA PRO A 55 21.71 -12.93 -1.40
C PRO A 55 22.67 -11.91 -2.02
N ALA A 56 22.15 -10.76 -2.43
CA ALA A 56 22.93 -9.65 -2.99
C ALA A 56 23.74 -8.88 -1.93
N LEU A 57 23.35 -8.93 -0.65
CA LEU A 57 23.97 -8.14 0.41
C LEU A 57 24.96 -8.93 1.29
N GLY A 58 25.08 -10.24 1.08
CA GLY A 58 25.88 -11.12 1.94
C GLY A 58 25.30 -11.25 3.35
N ALA A 59 25.78 -12.22 4.12
CA ALA A 59 25.22 -12.61 5.42
C ALA A 59 25.28 -11.54 6.54
N SER A 60 25.78 -10.33 6.28
CA SER A 60 26.04 -9.30 7.29
C SER A 60 25.21 -8.03 7.15
N ALA A 61 24.29 -7.95 6.20
CA ALA A 61 23.53 -6.72 5.93
C ALA A 61 22.12 -6.68 6.55
N GLN A 62 21.75 -7.65 7.40
CA GLN A 62 20.51 -7.58 8.19
C GLN A 62 20.66 -6.62 9.37
N GLY A 63 20.98 -5.36 9.09
CA GLY A 63 20.87 -4.26 10.04
C GLY A 63 19.47 -3.66 9.95
N SER A 64 18.89 -3.28 11.09
CA SER A 64 17.68 -2.46 11.14
C SER A 64 17.82 -1.28 10.17
N ARG A 65 16.78 -1.02 9.36
CA ARG A 65 16.74 0.15 8.47
C ARG A 65 16.96 1.40 9.33
N ILE A 66 18.12 2.03 9.17
CA ILE A 66 18.41 3.32 9.78
C ILE A 66 17.65 4.33 8.91
N GLU A 67 16.51 4.79 9.39
CA GLU A 67 15.85 5.96 8.81
C GLU A 67 16.84 7.13 8.90
N PRO A 68 17.23 7.77 7.79
CA PRO A 68 18.08 8.94 7.86
C PRO A 68 17.33 10.02 8.64
N GLU A 69 17.93 10.58 9.69
CA GLU A 69 17.41 11.79 10.31
C GLU A 69 17.37 12.86 9.20
N LEU A 70 16.16 13.29 8.85
CA LEU A 70 15.96 14.45 8.02
C LEU A 70 16.30 15.64 8.92
N ASP A 71 17.51 16.18 8.76
CA ASP A 71 17.89 17.45 9.38
C ASP A 71 16.86 18.51 8.97
N ASP A 72 16.01 18.93 9.92
CA ASP A 72 15.12 20.08 9.78
C ASP A 72 15.97 21.35 9.84
N GLU A 73 16.73 21.62 8.77
CA GLU A 73 17.29 22.95 8.52
C GLU A 73 16.20 23.84 7.92
N GLY A 74 15.33 24.32 8.81
CA GLY A 74 14.25 25.24 8.50
C GLY A 74 14.04 26.32 9.56
N ALA A 75 15.12 26.84 10.16
CA ALA A 75 15.06 28.04 10.99
C ALA A 75 15.41 29.27 10.14
N GLU A 76 14.41 30.08 9.77
CA GLU A 76 14.46 31.55 9.78
C GLU A 76 13.10 32.14 10.14
#